data_AF-A0AA43JN49-F1
#
_entry.id   AF-A0AA43JN49-F1
#
_cell.length_a   1.000
_cell.length_b   1.000
_cell.length_c   1.000
_cell.angle_alpha   90.00
_cell.angle_beta   90.00
_cell.angle_gamma   90.00
#
_symmetry.space_group_name_H-M   'P 1'
#
loop_
_entity.id
_entity.type
_entity.pdbx_description
1 polymer ?
#
loop_
_entity_poly.entity_id
_entity_poly.type
_entity_poly.pdbx_seq_one_letter_code
_entity_poly.pdbx_strand_id
1 'polypeptide(L)'
;MQPITFSSGLSQIADPLARQLAGYLSETLGLSVRWIDNQPREGWLRESETDLLWACGYLHASNLVAGGWHYQAVAAPVMAAERYGGRPVYFGDVIVRADDPAHTLPALAQRQFAYNEIESFSGYEMLRRSQLINGEVGSWVSAGIRTGSHVASISAVIDGSADWAVIDSTVLDMQARPEIRVITSVGPYPSPPILMSRLCTDPLRLRLTEVLHRLHADETARPFLNRWNVASFGQADDRD
;
A
#
# COMPACT_ATOMS: atom_id res chain seq x y z
N MET A 1 -23.77 6.25 21.09
CA MET A 1 -23.43 5.50 19.86
C MET A 1 -22.14 4.76 20.13
N GLN A 2 -22.00 3.49 19.71
CA GLN A 2 -20.72 2.78 19.89
C GLN A 2 -19.63 3.44 19.03
N PRO A 3 -18.36 3.49 19.48
CA PRO A 3 -17.26 4.00 18.67
C PRO A 3 -17.06 3.17 17.41
N ILE A 4 -16.80 3.83 16.29
CA ILE A 4 -16.32 3.21 15.05
C ILE A 4 -14.86 2.82 15.28
N THR A 5 -14.50 1.61 14.88
CA THR A 5 -13.15 1.06 15.05
C THR A 5 -12.38 1.12 13.73
N PHE A 6 -11.13 1.60 13.77
CA PHE A 6 -10.28 1.70 12.58
C PHE A 6 -8.90 1.09 12.87
N SER A 7 -8.44 0.21 11.98
CA SER A 7 -7.13 -0.42 12.01
C SER A 7 -6.44 -0.38 10.61
N SER A 8 -5.16 -0.71 10.57
CA SER A 8 -4.36 -0.87 9.35
C SER A 8 -3.69 -2.24 9.33
N GLY A 9 -3.79 -2.92 8.19
CA GLY A 9 -2.99 -4.08 7.84
C GLY A 9 -1.85 -3.75 6.87
N LEU A 10 -1.52 -2.48 6.69
CA LEU A 10 -0.37 -2.04 5.89
C LEU A 10 0.93 -2.10 6.72
N SER A 11 2.06 -1.78 6.06
CA SER A 11 3.33 -1.60 6.76
C SER A 11 3.23 -0.50 7.81
N GLN A 12 3.89 -0.68 8.95
CA GLN A 12 3.89 0.24 10.09
C GLN A 12 4.32 1.67 9.75
N ILE A 13 5.06 1.86 8.64
CA ILE A 13 5.40 3.18 8.12
C ILE A 13 4.16 4.02 7.75
N ALA A 14 3.05 3.38 7.40
CA ALA A 14 1.78 4.01 7.06
C ALA A 14 0.84 4.23 8.27
N ASP A 15 1.14 3.66 9.44
CA ASP A 15 0.30 3.79 10.62
C ASP A 15 0.08 5.24 11.07
N PRO A 16 1.08 6.14 11.04
CA PRO A 16 0.83 7.53 11.43
C PRO A 16 -0.13 8.26 10.47
N LEU A 17 -0.12 7.92 9.17
CA LEU A 17 -1.10 8.39 8.19
C LEU A 17 -2.51 7.89 8.54
N ALA A 18 -2.65 6.58 8.80
CA ALA A 18 -3.94 5.97 9.14
C ALA A 18 -4.51 6.52 10.47
N ARG A 19 -3.67 6.73 11.49
CA ARG A 19 -4.06 7.36 12.76
C ARG A 19 -4.53 8.79 12.58
N GLN A 20 -3.83 9.57 11.76
CA GLN A 20 -4.20 10.96 11.48
C GLN A 20 -5.53 11.02 10.71
N LEU A 21 -5.77 10.10 9.78
CA LEU A 21 -7.05 9.94 9.11
C LEU A 21 -8.18 9.57 10.08
N ALA A 22 -7.93 8.67 11.03
CA ALA A 22 -8.92 8.32 12.06
C ALA A 22 -9.34 9.54 12.90
N GLY A 23 -8.38 10.38 13.31
CA GLY A 23 -8.64 11.64 14.00
C GLY A 23 -9.49 12.60 13.17
N TYR A 24 -9.10 12.82 11.91
CA TYR A 24 -9.85 13.67 10.97
C TYR A 24 -11.30 13.19 10.76
N LEU A 25 -11.50 11.88 10.57
CA LEU A 25 -12.83 11.29 10.44
C LEU A 25 -13.66 11.50 11.72
N SER A 26 -13.04 11.36 12.89
CA SER A 26 -13.71 11.56 14.18
C SER A 26 -14.25 12.98 14.33
N GLU A 27 -13.42 13.98 14.02
CA GLU A 27 -13.76 15.40 14.09
C GLU A 27 -14.85 15.76 13.06
N THR A 28 -14.65 15.37 11.79
CA THR A 28 -15.53 15.75 10.68
C THR A 28 -16.92 15.10 10.77
N LEU A 29 -16.99 13.85 11.23
CA LEU A 29 -18.26 13.13 11.34
C LEU A 29 -19.04 13.46 12.63
N GLY A 30 -18.38 14.05 13.64
CA GLY A 30 -18.92 14.19 14.99
C GLY A 30 -19.15 12.84 15.67
N LEU A 31 -18.38 11.82 15.29
CA LEU A 31 -18.46 10.45 15.80
C LEU A 31 -17.12 10.05 16.40
N SER A 32 -17.11 9.14 17.38
CA SER A 32 -15.85 8.59 17.87
C SER A 32 -15.31 7.56 16.87
N VAL A 33 -14.22 7.88 16.18
CA VAL A 33 -13.44 6.92 15.38
C VAL A 33 -12.19 6.55 16.17
N ARG A 34 -12.20 5.36 16.77
CA ARG A 34 -11.14 4.86 17.65
C ARG A 34 -10.15 4.03 16.85
N TRP A 35 -8.91 4.50 16.82
CA TRP A 35 -7.78 3.71 16.33
C TRP A 35 -7.56 2.48 17.21
N ILE A 36 -7.40 1.31 16.58
CA ILE A 36 -7.02 0.07 17.25
C ILE A 36 -5.63 -0.33 16.77
N ASP A 37 -4.69 -0.34 17.71
CA ASP A 37 -3.37 -0.92 17.48
C ASP A 37 -3.48 -2.43 17.46
N ASN A 38 -3.37 -3.01 16.28
CA ASN A 38 -3.13 -4.43 16.13
C ASN A 38 -2.26 -4.66 14.89
N GLN A 39 -1.35 -5.63 14.97
CA GLN A 39 -0.68 -6.14 13.77
C GLN A 39 -1.71 -6.92 12.94
N PRO A 40 -1.68 -6.86 11.60
CA PRO A 40 -2.48 -7.75 10.78
C PRO A 40 -2.29 -9.20 11.18
N ARG A 41 -3.40 -9.87 11.53
CA ARG A 41 -3.43 -11.27 11.91
C ARG A 41 -3.99 -12.09 10.76
N GLU A 42 -3.58 -13.36 10.72
CA GLU A 42 -4.22 -14.35 9.86
C GLU A 42 -5.75 -14.34 10.15
N GLY A 43 -6.57 -14.22 9.11
CA GLY A 43 -8.03 -14.21 9.24
C GLY A 43 -8.70 -12.83 9.40
N TRP A 44 -7.97 -11.73 9.49
CA TRP A 44 -8.56 -10.38 9.67
C TRP A 44 -9.58 -9.94 8.61
N LEU A 45 -9.41 -10.40 7.37
CA LEU A 45 -10.38 -10.12 6.30
C LEU A 45 -11.56 -11.11 6.31
N ARG A 46 -11.42 -12.22 7.03
CA ARG A 46 -12.43 -13.27 7.20
C ARG A 46 -13.32 -13.02 8.41
N GLU A 47 -12.91 -12.19 9.36
CA GLU A 47 -13.68 -11.87 10.56
C GLU A 47 -13.91 -10.35 10.62
N SER A 48 -15.15 -9.92 10.88
CA SER A 48 -15.46 -8.48 11.02
C SER A 48 -15.01 -7.98 12.39
N GLU A 49 -13.70 -7.89 12.63
CA GLU A 49 -13.14 -7.41 13.89
C GLU A 49 -13.11 -5.87 14.01
N THR A 50 -13.22 -5.16 12.89
CA THR A 50 -13.18 -3.69 12.84
C THR A 50 -14.21 -3.13 11.87
N ASP A 51 -14.64 -1.89 12.10
CA ASP A 51 -15.57 -1.21 11.19
C ASP A 51 -14.85 -0.71 9.94
N LEU A 52 -13.61 -0.25 10.09
CA LEU A 52 -12.72 0.22 9.03
C LEU A 52 -11.38 -0.50 9.10
N LEU A 53 -10.88 -0.90 7.94
CA LEU A 53 -9.59 -1.55 7.81
C LEU A 53 -8.87 -1.02 6.57
N TRP A 54 -7.70 -0.42 6.73
CA TRP A 54 -6.84 -0.10 5.60
C TRP A 54 -5.95 -1.30 5.29
N ALA A 55 -6.16 -1.98 4.17
CA ALA A 55 -5.50 -3.25 3.88
C ALA A 55 -4.91 -3.33 2.48
N CYS A 56 -4.01 -4.30 2.30
CA CYS A 56 -3.50 -4.66 0.99
C CYS A 56 -4.63 -5.16 0.08
N GLY A 57 -4.79 -4.53 -1.09
CA GLY A 57 -5.83 -4.90 -2.06
C GLY A 57 -5.71 -6.35 -2.55
N TYR A 58 -4.49 -6.88 -2.67
CA TYR A 58 -4.27 -8.29 -3.03
C TYR A 58 -4.83 -9.27 -1.98
N LEU A 59 -4.68 -8.96 -0.69
CA LEU A 59 -5.24 -9.79 0.38
C LEU A 59 -6.76 -9.71 0.39
N HIS A 60 -7.32 -8.51 0.17
CA HIS A 60 -8.76 -8.32 0.03
C HIS A 60 -9.34 -9.12 -1.14
N ALA A 61 -8.75 -8.99 -2.33
CA ALA A 61 -9.17 -9.75 -3.51
C ALA A 61 -9.06 -11.27 -3.28
N SER A 62 -7.97 -11.73 -2.67
CA SER A 62 -7.78 -13.15 -2.33
C SER A 62 -8.83 -13.64 -1.33
N ASN A 63 -9.21 -12.80 -0.37
CA ASN A 63 -10.27 -13.10 0.59
C ASN A 63 -11.65 -13.20 -0.09
N LEU A 64 -11.98 -12.27 -0.99
CA LEU A 64 -13.22 -12.31 -1.78
C LEU A 64 -13.32 -13.58 -2.64
N VAL A 65 -12.23 -13.94 -3.33
CA VAL A 65 -12.16 -15.18 -4.13
C VAL A 65 -12.35 -16.42 -3.25
N ALA A 66 -11.85 -16.39 -2.02
CA ALA A 66 -12.02 -17.46 -1.04
C ALA A 66 -13.40 -17.45 -0.33
N GLY A 67 -14.37 -16.65 -0.81
CA GLY A 67 -15.73 -16.57 -0.28
C GLY A 67 -15.90 -15.65 0.94
N GLY A 68 -14.87 -14.88 1.30
CA GLY A 68 -14.98 -13.84 2.31
C GLY A 68 -15.89 -12.70 1.85
N TRP A 69 -16.72 -12.18 2.75
CA TRP A 69 -17.73 -11.16 2.40
C TRP A 69 -17.79 -10.00 3.41
N HIS A 70 -17.09 -10.08 4.53
CA HIS A 70 -17.27 -9.17 5.67
C HIS A 70 -16.94 -7.71 5.38
N TYR A 71 -16.07 -7.44 4.41
CA TYR A 71 -15.63 -6.09 4.06
C TYR A 71 -15.97 -5.75 2.60
N GLN A 72 -16.06 -4.46 2.33
CA GLN A 72 -16.13 -3.88 0.99
C GLN A 72 -15.17 -2.69 0.88
N ALA A 73 -14.53 -2.52 -0.28
CA ALA A 73 -13.74 -1.33 -0.55
C ALA A 73 -14.63 -0.08 -0.63
N VAL A 74 -14.16 1.04 -0.06
CA VAL A 74 -14.92 2.31 -0.09
C VAL A 74 -14.12 3.48 -0.64
N ALA A 75 -12.81 3.48 -0.47
CA ALA A 75 -11.92 4.50 -1.03
C ALA A 75 -10.47 3.99 -1.06
N ALA A 76 -9.61 4.61 -1.87
CA ALA A 76 -8.18 4.33 -1.88
C ALA A 76 -7.38 5.63 -2.06
N PRO A 77 -6.15 5.73 -1.54
CA PRO A 77 -5.34 6.94 -1.65
C PRO A 77 -4.92 7.19 -3.11
N VAL A 78 -5.02 8.46 -3.51
CA VAL A 78 -4.45 9.00 -4.74
C VAL A 78 -3.20 9.77 -4.34
N MET A 79 -2.03 9.30 -4.76
CA MET A 79 -0.76 9.93 -4.43
C MET A 79 -0.52 11.18 -5.29
N ALA A 80 0.22 12.15 -4.76
CA ALA A 80 0.35 13.49 -5.32
C ALA A 80 1.30 13.62 -6.52
N ALA A 81 2.25 12.70 -6.69
CA ALA A 81 3.20 12.80 -7.78
C ALA A 81 2.52 12.58 -9.15
N GLU A 82 3.03 13.25 -10.19
CA GLU A 82 2.46 13.22 -11.55
C GLU A 82 2.33 11.79 -12.11
N ARG A 83 3.26 10.90 -11.76
CA ARG A 83 3.29 9.48 -12.19
C ARG A 83 2.01 8.69 -11.89
N TYR A 84 1.24 9.12 -10.89
CA TYR A 84 -0.02 8.47 -10.50
C TYR A 84 -1.21 8.91 -11.37
N GLY A 85 -1.07 10.03 -12.10
CA GLY A 85 -2.08 10.53 -13.03
C GLY A 85 -3.42 10.83 -12.36
N GLY A 86 -3.42 11.21 -11.08
CA GLY A 86 -4.64 11.46 -10.30
C GLY A 86 -5.52 10.22 -10.07
N ARG A 87 -4.95 9.02 -10.19
CA ARG A 87 -5.67 7.75 -9.99
C ARG A 87 -5.20 7.05 -8.70
N PRO A 88 -6.06 6.25 -8.05
CA PRO A 88 -5.68 5.47 -6.87
C PRO A 88 -4.90 4.24 -7.29
N VAL A 89 -3.67 4.47 -7.77
CA VAL A 89 -2.76 3.41 -8.22
C VAL A 89 -1.40 3.54 -7.57
N TYR A 90 -0.64 2.46 -7.59
CA TYR A 90 0.75 2.43 -7.16
C TYR A 90 1.58 1.44 -8.00
N PHE A 91 2.89 1.48 -7.77
CA PHE A 91 3.87 0.72 -8.53
C PHE A 91 4.83 -0.02 -7.60
N GLY A 92 5.39 -1.12 -8.11
CA GLY A 92 6.59 -1.74 -7.56
C GLY A 92 7.81 -1.17 -8.27
N ASP A 93 8.54 -0.29 -7.60
CA ASP A 93 9.75 0.34 -8.13
C ASP A 93 10.94 -0.59 -7.96
N VAL A 94 11.58 -0.93 -9.07
CA VAL A 94 12.79 -1.75 -9.08
C VAL A 94 13.99 -0.85 -8.87
N ILE A 95 14.65 -1.03 -7.73
CA ILE A 95 15.74 -0.17 -7.27
C ILE A 95 17.08 -0.89 -7.34
N VAL A 96 18.12 -0.11 -7.58
CA VAL A 96 19.54 -0.47 -7.47
C VAL A 96 20.28 0.65 -6.73
N ARG A 97 21.54 0.45 -6.33
CA ARG A 97 22.38 1.56 -5.85
C ARG A 97 22.53 2.64 -6.92
N ALA A 98 22.65 3.89 -6.50
CA ALA A 98 22.72 5.03 -7.41
C ALA A 98 23.89 4.93 -8.41
N ASP A 99 25.01 4.34 -7.99
CA ASP A 99 26.23 4.13 -8.77
C ASP A 99 26.26 2.81 -9.56
N ASP A 100 25.22 1.98 -9.46
CA ASP A 100 25.15 0.71 -10.18
C ASP A 100 25.06 0.94 -11.70
N PRO A 101 25.75 0.15 -12.54
CA PRO A 101 25.69 0.32 -14.00
C PRO A 101 24.43 -0.24 -14.67
N ALA A 102 23.57 -1.00 -13.96
CA ALA A 102 22.41 -1.66 -14.57
C ALA A 102 21.26 -0.69 -14.86
N HIS A 103 20.81 -0.60 -16.12
CA HIS A 103 19.70 0.28 -16.52
C HIS A 103 18.43 -0.46 -16.93
N THR A 104 18.46 -1.80 -16.96
CA THR A 104 17.34 -2.62 -17.45
C THR A 104 17.17 -3.85 -16.57
N LEU A 105 15.95 -4.40 -16.52
CA LEU A 105 15.67 -5.63 -15.76
C LEU A 105 16.54 -6.83 -16.19
N PRO A 106 16.79 -7.09 -17.49
CA PRO A 106 17.68 -8.19 -17.88
C PRO A 106 19.11 -8.05 -17.34
N ALA A 107 19.60 -6.83 -17.11
CA ALA A 107 20.92 -6.63 -16.50
C ALA A 107 20.95 -7.02 -15.00
N LEU A 108 19.80 -7.31 -14.40
CA LEU A 108 19.67 -7.81 -13.03
C LEU A 108 19.56 -9.34 -12.94
N ALA A 109 19.55 -10.03 -14.07
CA ALA A 109 19.48 -11.49 -14.10
C ALA A 109 20.62 -12.10 -13.28
N GLN A 110 20.29 -13.09 -12.42
CA GLN A 110 21.23 -13.78 -11.53
C GLN A 110 21.93 -12.90 -10.47
N ARG A 111 21.54 -11.62 -10.34
CA ARG A 111 22.02 -10.73 -9.28
C ARG A 111 21.22 -10.92 -8.00
N GLN A 112 21.79 -10.55 -6.86
CA GLN A 112 21.22 -10.79 -5.54
C GLN A 112 19.99 -9.90 -5.29
N PHE A 113 18.81 -10.50 -5.34
CA PHE A 113 17.54 -9.82 -5.10
C PHE A 113 17.19 -9.75 -3.61
N ALA A 114 16.79 -8.59 -3.10
CA ALA A 114 16.19 -8.44 -1.77
C ALA A 114 14.67 -8.21 -1.86
N TYR A 115 13.90 -9.01 -1.13
CA TYR A 115 12.46 -8.85 -0.96
C TYR A 115 12.10 -8.77 0.52
N ASN A 116 11.02 -8.05 0.83
CA ASN A 116 10.53 -7.97 2.20
C ASN A 116 9.96 -9.31 2.66
N GLU A 117 8.89 -9.77 2.01
CA GLU A 117 8.15 -10.99 2.34
C GLU A 117 7.55 -11.59 1.06
N ILE A 118 7.34 -12.91 1.01
CA ILE A 118 6.77 -13.58 -0.18
C ILE A 118 5.30 -13.17 -0.36
N GLU A 119 4.63 -12.91 0.75
CA GLU A 119 3.25 -12.47 0.84
C GLU A 119 3.07 -10.99 0.42
N SER A 120 4.17 -10.25 0.30
CA SER A 120 4.11 -8.85 -0.12
C SER A 120 3.70 -8.74 -1.58
N PHE A 121 2.62 -8.00 -1.83
CA PHE A 121 2.20 -7.74 -3.20
C PHE A 121 3.22 -6.87 -3.94
N SER A 122 3.56 -5.69 -3.41
CA SER A 122 4.48 -4.76 -4.07
C SER A 122 5.94 -5.17 -4.00
N GLY A 123 6.37 -5.85 -2.93
CA GLY A 123 7.76 -6.24 -2.76
C GLY A 123 8.13 -7.59 -3.38
N TYR A 124 7.14 -8.38 -3.84
CA TYR A 124 7.39 -9.70 -4.40
C TYR A 124 6.42 -10.08 -5.54
N GLU A 125 5.11 -10.17 -5.26
CA GLU A 125 4.15 -10.73 -6.23
C GLU A 125 3.96 -9.88 -7.50
N MET A 126 4.03 -8.55 -7.41
CA MET A 126 3.95 -7.65 -8.58
C MET A 126 5.02 -8.03 -9.61
N LEU A 127 6.26 -8.15 -9.15
CA LEU A 127 7.37 -8.53 -10.02
C LEU A 127 7.17 -9.94 -10.58
N ARG A 128 6.82 -10.91 -9.72
CA ARG A 128 6.58 -12.31 -10.11
C ARG A 128 5.50 -12.45 -11.17
N ARG A 129 4.47 -11.58 -11.13
CA ARG A 129 3.33 -11.56 -12.07
C ARG A 129 3.56 -10.66 -13.28
N SER A 130 4.63 -9.87 -13.29
CA SER A 130 4.88 -8.91 -14.36
C SER A 130 5.25 -9.61 -15.67
N GLN A 131 4.70 -9.13 -16.77
CA GLN A 131 5.09 -9.57 -18.13
C GLN A 131 6.46 -8.99 -18.55
N LEU A 132 7.00 -8.04 -17.79
CA LEU A 132 8.32 -7.44 -18.03
C LEU A 132 9.45 -8.48 -18.00
N ILE A 133 9.15 -9.69 -17.53
CA ILE A 133 10.11 -10.76 -17.34
C ILE A 133 9.51 -12.01 -17.98
N ASN A 134 9.78 -12.17 -19.29
CA ASN A 134 9.23 -13.19 -20.19
C ASN A 134 9.51 -14.65 -19.75
N GLY A 135 8.83 -15.15 -18.72
CA GLY A 135 8.96 -16.54 -18.25
C GLY A 135 10.28 -16.87 -17.53
N GLU A 136 11.22 -15.94 -17.44
CA GLU A 136 12.56 -16.16 -16.85
C GLU A 136 12.66 -15.75 -15.35
N VAL A 137 11.63 -15.13 -14.74
CA VAL A 137 11.68 -14.66 -13.33
C VAL A 137 11.91 -15.80 -12.35
N GLY A 138 11.28 -16.95 -12.62
CA GLY A 138 11.28 -18.08 -11.71
C GLY A 138 12.69 -18.55 -11.35
N SER A 139 13.67 -18.30 -12.24
CA SER A 139 15.09 -18.59 -12.00
C SER A 139 15.90 -17.37 -11.51
N TRP A 140 15.44 -16.13 -11.71
CA TRP A 140 16.13 -14.93 -11.23
C TRP A 140 15.85 -14.64 -9.75
N VAL A 141 14.68 -15.06 -9.26
CA VAL A 141 14.15 -14.69 -7.93
C VAL A 141 14.30 -15.81 -6.89
N SER A 142 14.60 -17.04 -7.31
CA SER A 142 14.53 -18.23 -6.45
C SER A 142 15.58 -18.32 -5.32
N ALA A 143 16.53 -17.37 -5.24
CA ALA A 143 17.54 -17.30 -4.18
C ALA A 143 17.64 -15.92 -3.50
N GLY A 144 16.60 -15.07 -3.60
CA GLY A 144 16.60 -13.75 -2.99
C GLY A 144 16.72 -13.75 -1.46
N ILE A 145 17.21 -12.64 -0.89
CA ILE A 145 17.25 -12.42 0.56
C ILE A 145 15.90 -11.90 1.04
N ARG A 146 15.32 -12.58 2.04
CA ARG A 146 14.17 -12.07 2.79
C ARG A 146 14.63 -11.07 3.85
N THR A 147 14.24 -9.81 3.72
CA THR A 147 14.64 -8.70 4.59
C THR A 147 13.58 -8.33 5.63
N GLY A 148 12.33 -8.75 5.44
CA GLY A 148 11.20 -8.50 6.34
C GLY A 148 10.50 -7.15 6.18
N SER A 149 11.06 -6.17 5.47
CA SER A 149 10.38 -4.89 5.21
C SER A 149 10.95 -4.14 4.01
N HIS A 150 10.18 -3.24 3.41
CA HIS A 150 10.68 -2.38 2.33
C HIS A 150 11.89 -1.55 2.77
N VAL A 151 11.87 -1.00 3.99
CA VAL A 151 13.00 -0.23 4.53
C VAL A 151 14.24 -1.11 4.67
N ALA A 152 14.09 -2.36 5.14
CA ALA A 152 15.21 -3.30 5.22
C ALA A 152 15.73 -3.72 3.84
N SER A 153 14.86 -3.91 2.85
CA SER A 153 15.28 -4.15 1.46
C SER A 153 16.05 -2.96 0.87
N ILE A 154 15.62 -1.73 1.12
CA ILE A 154 16.37 -0.53 0.72
C ILE A 154 17.76 -0.54 1.38
N SER A 155 17.84 -0.77 2.68
CA SER A 155 19.12 -0.83 3.40
C SER A 155 20.06 -1.90 2.83
N ALA A 156 19.54 -3.09 2.54
CA ALA A 156 20.33 -4.18 1.95
C ALA A 156 20.89 -3.81 0.56
N VAL A 157 20.18 -3.01 -0.23
CA VAL A 157 20.71 -2.51 -1.51
C VAL A 157 21.81 -1.48 -1.27
N ILE A 158 21.58 -0.53 -0.36
CA ILE A 158 22.53 0.54 -0.03
C ILE A 158 23.84 -0.01 0.54
N ASP A 159 23.77 -0.98 1.45
CA ASP A 159 24.94 -1.56 2.10
C ASP A 159 25.66 -2.63 1.25
N GLY A 160 25.06 -3.03 0.14
CA GLY A 160 25.62 -4.01 -0.80
C GLY A 160 25.37 -5.46 -0.44
N SER A 161 24.58 -5.75 0.59
CA SER A 161 24.12 -7.11 0.90
C SER A 161 23.17 -7.66 -0.17
N ALA A 162 22.53 -6.78 -0.94
CA ALA A 162 21.76 -7.10 -2.13
C ALA A 162 22.13 -6.15 -3.28
N ASP A 163 21.92 -6.63 -4.50
CA ASP A 163 22.15 -5.85 -5.72
C ASP A 163 20.95 -4.98 -6.08
N TRP A 164 19.74 -5.48 -5.82
CA TRP A 164 18.50 -4.81 -6.22
C TRP A 164 17.29 -5.29 -5.39
N ALA A 165 16.23 -4.50 -5.40
CA ALA A 165 14.97 -4.81 -4.72
C ALA A 165 13.77 -4.25 -5.48
N VAL A 166 12.56 -4.71 -5.14
CA VAL A 166 11.31 -4.09 -5.57
C VAL A 166 10.62 -3.47 -4.38
N ILE A 167 10.29 -2.20 -4.48
CA ILE A 167 9.79 -1.38 -3.38
C ILE A 167 8.45 -0.77 -3.76
N ASP A 168 7.53 -0.73 -2.81
CA ASP A 168 6.31 0.06 -2.95
C ASP A 168 6.65 1.52 -3.26
N SER A 169 6.21 2.04 -4.41
CA SER A 169 6.48 3.42 -4.83
C SER A 169 6.11 4.46 -3.76
N THR A 170 5.06 4.21 -2.96
CA THR A 170 4.63 5.12 -1.90
C THR A 170 5.62 5.19 -0.74
N VAL A 171 6.39 4.12 -0.50
CA VAL A 171 7.48 4.12 0.50
C VAL A 171 8.63 5.02 0.05
N LEU A 172 8.98 5.00 -1.25
CA LEU A 172 10.01 5.87 -1.81
C LEU A 172 9.56 7.34 -1.85
N ASP A 173 8.28 7.58 -2.12
CA ASP A 173 7.71 8.93 -2.09
C ASP A 173 7.73 9.54 -0.68
N MET A 174 7.52 8.73 0.37
CA MET A 174 7.58 9.21 1.75
C MET A 174 9.01 9.52 2.20
N GLN A 175 10.00 8.87 1.59
CA GLN A 175 11.38 8.92 2.06
C GLN A 175 12.36 8.91 0.89
N ALA A 176 12.83 10.11 0.51
CA ALA A 176 13.90 10.25 -0.48
C ALA A 176 15.16 9.47 -0.06
N ARG A 177 15.77 8.80 -1.04
CA ARG A 177 16.98 7.98 -0.89
C ARG A 177 17.93 8.22 -2.05
N PRO A 178 18.81 9.24 -1.98
CA PRO A 178 19.76 9.54 -3.05
C PRO A 178 20.79 8.42 -3.30
N GLU A 179 20.92 7.47 -2.38
CA GLU A 179 21.83 6.32 -2.46
C GLU A 179 21.32 5.23 -3.41
N ILE A 180 20.06 5.30 -3.84
CA ILE A 180 19.45 4.36 -4.78
C ILE A 180 18.86 5.10 -5.97
N ARG A 181 18.55 4.34 -7.02
CA ARG A 181 17.74 4.84 -8.14
C ARG A 181 16.78 3.77 -8.63
N VAL A 182 15.63 4.22 -9.12
CA VAL A 182 14.65 3.36 -9.79
C VAL A 182 15.09 3.14 -11.24
N ILE A 183 15.13 1.89 -11.69
CA ILE A 183 15.50 1.54 -13.08
C ILE A 183 14.29 1.23 -13.94
N THR A 184 13.20 0.78 -13.31
CA THR A 184 11.89 0.57 -13.92
C THR A 184 10.84 0.44 -12.84
N SER A 185 9.57 0.48 -13.24
CA SER A 185 8.42 0.31 -12.35
C SER A 185 7.49 -0.76 -12.90
N VAL A 186 6.96 -1.58 -12.00
CA VAL A 186 5.96 -2.62 -12.28
C VAL A 186 4.58 -2.09 -11.91
N GLY A 187 3.61 -2.20 -12.82
CA GLY A 187 2.24 -1.73 -12.62
C GLY A 187 1.75 -0.84 -13.78
N PRO A 188 0.76 0.04 -13.54
CA PRO A 188 0.14 0.33 -12.24
C PRO A 188 -0.72 -0.82 -11.70
N TYR A 189 -0.92 -0.84 -10.38
CA TYR A 189 -1.94 -1.65 -9.69
C TYR A 189 -2.80 -0.76 -8.79
N PRO A 190 -4.02 -1.18 -8.40
CA PRO A 190 -4.86 -0.42 -7.48
C PRO A 190 -4.18 -0.18 -6.12
N SER A 191 -4.23 1.05 -5.63
CA SER A 191 -3.72 1.41 -4.30
C SER A 191 -4.41 0.61 -3.19
N PRO A 192 -3.73 0.34 -2.06
CA PRO A 192 -4.34 -0.35 -0.93
C PRO A 192 -5.62 0.36 -0.45
N PRO A 193 -6.79 -0.29 -0.50
CA PRO A 193 -8.06 0.37 -0.18
C PRO A 193 -8.29 0.49 1.33
N ILE A 194 -9.06 1.49 1.70
CA ILE A 194 -9.82 1.50 2.94
C ILE A 194 -11.05 0.63 2.70
N LEU A 195 -11.15 -0.40 3.53
CA LEU A 195 -12.26 -1.35 3.59
C LEU A 195 -13.20 -0.96 4.72
N MET A 196 -14.49 -1.19 4.51
CA MET A 196 -15.53 -0.99 5.51
C MET A 196 -16.31 -2.27 5.75
N SER A 197 -16.59 -2.59 7.01
CA SER A 197 -17.41 -3.75 7.35
C SER A 197 -18.79 -3.61 6.73
N ARG A 198 -19.30 -4.70 6.13
CA ARG A 198 -20.68 -4.79 5.63
C ARG A 198 -21.72 -4.81 6.73
N LEU A 199 -21.31 -4.94 8.00
CA LEU A 199 -22.20 -4.81 9.15
C LEU A 199 -22.47 -3.35 9.52
N CYS A 200 -21.69 -2.40 9.00
CA CYS A 200 -21.98 -0.98 9.16
C CYS A 200 -23.25 -0.59 8.38
N THR A 201 -24.05 0.33 8.94
CA THR A 201 -25.29 0.77 8.30
C THR A 201 -25.02 1.60 7.03
N ASP A 202 -25.93 1.54 6.05
CA ASP A 202 -25.83 2.32 4.81
C ASP A 202 -25.66 3.82 5.04
N PRO A 203 -26.40 4.48 5.97
CA PRO A 203 -26.19 5.90 6.23
C PRO A 203 -24.79 6.22 6.76
N LEU A 204 -24.21 5.35 7.59
CA LEU A 204 -22.85 5.56 8.09
C LEU A 204 -21.82 5.40 6.95
N ARG A 205 -21.98 4.34 6.15
CA ARG A 205 -21.11 4.06 5.00
C ARG A 205 -21.10 5.22 4.01
N LEU A 206 -22.27 5.69 3.59
CA LEU A 206 -22.39 6.79 2.64
C LEU A 206 -21.72 8.08 3.16
N ARG A 207 -21.97 8.43 4.43
CA ARG A 207 -21.35 9.62 5.05
C ARG A 207 -19.83 9.50 5.12
N LEU A 208 -19.31 8.34 5.52
CA LEU A 208 -17.87 8.13 5.66
C LEU A 208 -17.17 8.15 4.30
N THR A 209 -17.72 7.45 3.30
CA THR A 209 -17.22 7.48 1.92
C THR A 209 -17.24 8.90 1.35
N GLU A 210 -18.30 9.67 1.59
CA GLU A 210 -18.39 11.06 1.15
C GLU A 210 -17.30 11.94 1.77
N VAL A 211 -17.06 11.79 3.09
CA VAL A 211 -15.97 12.52 3.78
C VAL A 211 -14.61 12.15 3.20
N LEU A 212 -14.32 10.86 2.99
CA LEU A 212 -13.06 10.43 2.38
C LEU A 212 -12.87 11.04 0.98
N HIS A 213 -13.88 10.97 0.12
CA HIS A 213 -13.79 11.51 -1.25
C HIS A 213 -13.66 13.03 -1.29
N ARG A 214 -14.22 13.75 -0.32
CA ARG A 214 -14.14 15.21 -0.22
C ARG A 214 -12.98 15.73 0.62
N LEU A 215 -12.17 14.85 1.20
CA LEU A 215 -11.08 15.20 2.09
C LEU A 215 -10.08 16.20 1.46
N HIS A 216 -9.87 16.11 0.14
CA HIS A 216 -9.01 17.04 -0.62
C HIS A 216 -9.55 18.48 -0.74
N ALA A 217 -10.86 18.68 -0.57
CA ALA A 217 -11.51 19.98 -0.63
C ALA A 217 -11.56 20.68 0.74
N ASP A 218 -11.19 19.99 1.81
CA ASP A 218 -11.14 20.53 3.17
C ASP A 218 -9.77 21.15 3.44
N GLU A 219 -9.73 22.46 3.67
CA GLU A 219 -8.50 23.19 3.97
C GLU A 219 -7.79 22.68 5.24
N THR A 220 -8.55 22.16 6.20
CA THR A 220 -8.01 21.61 7.46
C THR A 220 -7.28 20.29 7.24
N ALA A 221 -7.64 19.53 6.19
CA ALA A 221 -6.99 18.27 5.81
C ALA A 221 -5.71 18.49 4.97
N ARG A 222 -5.52 19.68 4.40
CA ARG A 222 -4.40 19.96 3.48
C ARG A 222 -3.01 19.78 4.07
N PRO A 223 -2.71 20.21 5.32
CA PRO A 223 -1.41 19.97 5.94
C PRO A 223 -1.12 18.48 6.13
N PHE A 224 -2.17 17.72 6.47
CA PHE A 224 -2.12 16.26 6.59
C PHE A 224 -1.80 15.60 5.24
N LEU A 225 -2.57 15.92 4.21
CA LEU A 225 -2.38 15.39 2.86
C LEU A 225 -0.98 15.66 2.30
N ASN A 226 -0.53 16.92 2.39
CA ASN A 226 0.79 17.33 1.91
C ASN A 226 1.92 16.60 2.63
N ARG A 227 1.81 16.38 3.95
CA ARG A 227 2.82 15.67 4.73
C ARG A 227 3.04 14.24 4.24
N TRP A 228 2.00 13.59 3.74
CA TRP A 228 2.01 12.18 3.32
C TRP A 228 2.05 11.99 1.81
N ASN A 229 2.24 13.06 1.04
CA ASN A 229 2.20 13.05 -0.42
C ASN A 229 0.91 12.43 -0.99
N VAL A 230 -0.22 12.62 -0.30
CA VAL A 230 -1.55 12.19 -0.75
C VAL A 230 -2.27 13.39 -1.35
N ALA A 231 -2.79 13.26 -2.57
CA ALA A 231 -3.59 14.30 -3.22
C ALA A 231 -5.06 14.25 -2.77
N SER A 232 -5.61 13.04 -2.71
CA SER A 232 -7.02 12.79 -2.40
C SER A 232 -7.24 11.32 -2.04
N PHE A 233 -8.48 10.97 -1.72
CA PHE A 233 -8.93 9.58 -1.72
C PHE A 233 -9.96 9.42 -2.83
N GLY A 234 -9.68 8.50 -3.76
CA GLY A 234 -10.53 8.18 -4.89
C GLY A 234 -11.44 6.98 -4.61
N GLN A 235 -12.37 6.74 -5.53
CA GLN A 235 -13.23 5.56 -5.49
C GLN A 235 -12.38 4.27 -5.53
N ALA A 236 -12.79 3.28 -4.75
CA ALA A 236 -12.31 1.91 -4.80
C ALA A 236 -13.50 0.95 -4.74
N ASP A 237 -13.45 -0.12 -5.51
CA ASP A 237 -14.49 -1.15 -5.62
C ASP A 237 -13.86 -2.54 -5.44
N ASP A 238 -14.65 -3.51 -4.97
CA ASP A 238 -14.20 -4.90 -4.80
C ASP A 238 -13.76 -5.56 -6.12
N ARG A 239 -14.11 -4.98 -7.27
CA ARG A 239 -13.75 -5.45 -8.62
C ARG A 239 -12.43 -4.92 -9.15
N ASP A 240 -11.84 -3.89 -8.52
CA ASP A 240 -10.57 -3.28 -8.94
C ASP A 240 -9.38 -4.21 -8.67
#